data_AF-A0A1G0IGM6-F1
#
_entry.id   AF-A0A1G0IGM6-F1
#
_cell.length_a   1.000
_cell.length_b   1.000
_cell.length_c   1.000
_cell.angle_alpha   90.00
_cell.angle_beta   90.00
_cell.angle_gamma   90.00
#
_symmetry.space_group_name_H-M   'P 1'
#
loop_
_entity.id
_entity.type
_entity.pdbx_description
1 polymer ?
#
loop_
_entity_poly.entity_id
_entity_poly.type
_entity_poly.pdbx_seq_one_letter_code
_entity_poly.pdbx_strand_id
1 'polypeptide(L)'
;MRIFLYLFWFILIILVAAFAILNSQIITVHYFIGQADIYFPLLVLGILVIGALIAVIALLPALVRNKVRLHDLKVQMKTLEHKTHE
;
A
#
# COMPACT_ATOMS: atom_id res chain seq x y z
N MET A 1 -8.83 0.13 22.27
CA MET A 1 -8.05 -0.19 21.05
C MET A 1 -8.92 -0.62 19.87
N ARG A 2 -9.69 -1.71 19.94
CA ARG A 2 -10.53 -2.17 18.80
C ARG A 2 -11.69 -1.24 18.46
N ILE A 3 -12.30 -0.58 19.45
CA ILE A 3 -13.41 0.36 19.23
C ILE A 3 -13.01 1.57 18.38
N PHE A 4 -11.81 2.12 18.61
CA PHE A 4 -11.27 3.23 17.80
C PHE A 4 -11.00 2.79 16.37
N LEU A 5 -10.53 1.56 16.18
CA LEU A 5 -10.33 0.99 14.85
C LEU A 5 -11.67 0.84 14.11
N TYR A 6 -12.70 0.31 14.77
CA TYR A 6 -14.04 0.22 14.17
C TYR A 6 -14.63 1.58 13.86
N LEU A 7 -14.47 2.56 14.77
CA LEU A 7 -14.92 3.94 14.54
C LEU A 7 -14.19 4.58 13.35
N PHE A 8 -12.89 4.37 13.23
CA PHE A 8 -12.10 4.84 12.09
C PHE A 8 -12.62 4.24 10.78
N TRP A 9 -12.82 2.92 10.72
CA TRP A 9 -13.37 2.27 9.52
C TRP A 9 -14.78 2.72 9.20
N PHE A 10 -15.62 2.93 10.21
CA PHE A 10 -16.97 3.44 10.03
C PHE A 10 -16.96 4.85 9.40
N ILE A 11 -16.15 5.77 9.93
CA ILE A 11 -15.98 7.12 9.39
C ILE A 11 -15.43 7.04 7.95
N LEU A 12 -14.44 6.18 7.72
CA LEU A 12 -13.83 6.02 6.40
C LEU A 12 -14.84 5.53 5.36
N ILE A 13 -15.66 4.53 5.71
CA ILE A 13 -16.72 4.00 4.82
C ILE A 13 -17.73 5.10 4.49
N ILE A 14 -18.18 5.87 5.49
CA ILE A 14 -19.11 6.99 5.27
C ILE A 14 -18.47 8.02 4.32
N LEU A 15 -17.20 8.36 4.53
CA LEU A 15 -16.51 9.33 3.70
C LEU A 15 -16.38 8.86 2.24
N VAL A 16 -16.01 7.60 2.03
CA VAL A 16 -15.91 7.00 0.68
C VAL A 16 -17.28 6.93 0.01
N ALA A 17 -18.33 6.53 0.74
CA ALA A 17 -19.69 6.49 0.22
C ALA A 17 -20.20 7.89 -0.15
N ALA A 18 -20.00 8.88 0.74
CA ALA A 18 -20.35 10.28 0.48
C ALA A 18 -19.59 10.82 -0.74
N PHE A 19 -18.29 10.54 -0.84
CA PHE A 19 -17.49 10.89 -2.01
C PHE A 19 -18.06 10.28 -3.29
N ALA A 20 -18.42 8.99 -3.28
CA ALA A 20 -18.94 8.31 -4.46
C ALA A 20 -20.30 8.85 -4.90
N ILE A 21 -21.19 9.15 -3.94
CA ILE A 21 -22.52 9.72 -4.22
C ILE A 21 -22.40 11.15 -4.74
N LEU A 22 -21.61 11.99 -4.06
CA LEU A 22 -21.46 13.41 -4.43
C LEU A 22 -20.66 13.61 -5.72
N ASN A 23 -19.92 12.59 -6.15
CA ASN A 23 -19.12 12.63 -7.37
C ASN A 23 -19.54 11.55 -8.37
N SER A 24 -20.83 11.22 -8.45
CA SER A 24 -21.32 10.13 -9.31
C SER A 24 -21.31 10.45 -10.82
N GLN A 25 -20.65 11.53 -11.25
CA GLN A 25 -20.53 11.88 -12.66
C GLN A 25 -19.76 10.81 -13.44
N ILE A 26 -20.19 10.61 -14.69
CA ILE A 26 -19.45 9.85 -15.69
C ILE A 26 -18.50 10.81 -16.39
N ILE A 27 -17.24 10.39 -16.53
CA ILE A 27 -16.21 11.13 -17.26
C ILE A 27 -15.67 10.27 -18.39
N THR A 28 -15.32 10.92 -19.50
CA THR A 28 -14.65 10.28 -20.63
C THR A 28 -13.14 10.39 -20.42
N VAL A 29 -12.47 9.24 -20.33
CA VAL A 29 -11.01 9.15 -20.28
C VAL A 29 -10.50 8.85 -21.68
N HIS A 30 -9.70 9.77 -22.22
CA HIS A 30 -9.02 9.56 -23.49
C HIS A 30 -7.68 8.88 -23.23
N TYR A 31 -7.51 7.66 -23.75
CA TYR A 31 -6.27 6.91 -23.67
C TYR A 31 -5.42 7.15 -24.91
N PHE A 32 -4.19 6.61 -24.92
CA PHE A 32 -3.34 6.64 -26.11
C PHE A 32 -4.02 5.96 -27.31
N ILE A 33 -4.88 4.96 -27.06
CA ILE A 33 -5.71 4.32 -28.07
C ILE A 33 -7.15 4.29 -27.53
N GLY A 34 -8.04 5.08 -28.15
CA GLY A 34 -9.47 5.10 -27.84
C GLY A 34 -9.85 5.94 -26.62
N GLN A 35 -11.11 5.81 -26.22
CA GLN A 35 -11.69 6.49 -25.06
C GLN A 35 -12.66 5.56 -24.33
N ALA A 36 -12.83 5.77 -23.03
CA ALA A 36 -13.80 5.02 -22.24
C ALA A 36 -14.53 5.94 -21.27
N ASP A 37 -15.81 5.67 -21.06
CA ASP A 37 -16.64 6.35 -20.07
C ASP A 37 -16.60 5.57 -18.77
N ILE A 38 -16.23 6.25 -17.68
CA ILE A 38 -16.10 5.65 -16.36
C ILE A 38 -16.66 6.59 -15.30
N TYR A 39 -17.25 6.02 -14.26
CA TYR A 39 -17.63 6.78 -13.08
C TYR A 39 -16.38 7.36 -12.41
N PHE A 40 -16.37 8.67 -12.18
CA PHE A 40 -15.25 9.37 -11.55
C PHE A 40 -14.75 8.72 -10.25
N PRO A 41 -15.61 8.25 -9.32
CA PRO A 41 -15.15 7.63 -8.09
C PRO A 41 -14.43 6.30 -8.35
N LEU A 42 -14.84 5.56 -9.38
CA LEU A 42 -14.19 4.31 -9.77
C LEU A 42 -12.81 4.57 -10.38
N LEU A 43 -12.66 5.64 -11.17
CA LEU A 43 -11.35 6.06 -11.68
C LEU A 43 -10.39 6.40 -10.54
N VAL A 44 -10.83 7.19 -9.56
CA VAL A 44 -10.01 7.57 -8.40
C VAL A 44 -9.62 6.34 -7.59
N LEU A 45 -10.57 5.42 -7.34
CA LEU A 45 -10.27 4.15 -6.65
C LEU A 45 -9.23 3.33 -7.42
N GLY A 46 -9.35 3.24 -8.75
CA GLY A 46 -8.39 2.56 -9.60
C GLY A 46 -6.98 3.15 -9.50
N ILE A 47 -6.86 4.48 -9.53
CA ILE A 47 -5.57 5.19 -9.37
C ILE A 47 -4.94 4.88 -8.00
N LEU A 48 -5.74 4.89 -6.92
CA LEU A 48 -5.24 4.57 -5.58
C LEU A 48 -4.75 3.12 -5.49
N VAL A 49 -5.48 2.16 -6.05
CA VAL A 49 -5.07 0.75 -6.09
C VAL A 49 -3.78 0.59 -6.87
N ILE A 50 -3.67 1.19 -8.06
CA ILE A 50 -2.46 1.15 -8.88
C ILE A 50 -1.28 1.77 -8.13
N GLY A 51 -1.47 2.93 -7.50
CA GLY A 51 -0.43 3.58 -6.69
C GLY A 51 0.03 2.72 -5.51
N ALA A 52 -0.89 2.07 -4.81
CA ALA A 52 -0.57 1.15 -3.73
C ALA A 52 0.22 -0.07 -4.22
N LEU A 53 -0.17 -0.66 -5.36
CA LEU A 53 0.55 -1.76 -5.98
C LEU A 53 1.98 -1.35 -6.38
N ILE A 54 2.14 -0.18 -7.00
CA ILE A 54 3.46 0.36 -7.34
C ILE A 54 4.30 0.55 -6.08
N ALA A 55 3.73 1.11 -5.01
CA ALA A 55 4.43 1.29 -3.74
C ALA A 55 4.89 -0.04 -3.12
N VAL A 56 4.03 -1.08 -3.15
CA VAL A 56 4.39 -2.43 -2.69
C VAL A 56 5.54 -2.99 -3.52
N ILE A 57 5.46 -2.91 -4.84
CA ILE A 57 6.52 -3.39 -5.75
C ILE A 57 7.82 -2.65 -5.49
N ALA A 58 7.77 -1.33 -5.33
CA ALA A 58 8.93 -0.49 -5.03
C ALA A 58 9.58 -0.83 -3.67
N LEU A 59 8.81 -1.35 -2.71
CA LEU A 59 9.33 -1.74 -1.40
C LEU A 59 10.02 -3.11 -1.40
N LEU A 60 9.73 -3.99 -2.37
CA LEU A 60 10.26 -5.36 -2.41
C LEU A 60 11.80 -5.43 -2.33
N PRO A 61 12.59 -4.64 -3.08
CA PRO A 61 14.05 -4.71 -3.02
C PRO A 61 14.60 -4.34 -1.64
N ALA A 62 13.98 -3.37 -0.97
CA ALA A 62 14.36 -2.96 0.37
C ALA A 62 14.08 -4.08 1.39
N LEU A 63 12.94 -4.77 1.27
CA LEU A 63 12.61 -5.91 2.12
C LEU A 63 13.61 -7.07 1.94
N VAL A 64 13.97 -7.38 0.70
CA VAL A 64 14.98 -8.43 0.40
C VAL A 64 16.34 -8.04 0.98
N ARG A 65 16.82 -6.81 0.72
CA ARG A 65 18.10 -6.31 1.24
C ARG A 65 18.14 -6.33 2.76
N ASN A 66 17.04 -5.91 3.41
CA ASN A 66 16.93 -5.93 4.87
C ASN A 66 16.98 -7.36 5.42
N LYS A 67 16.32 -8.33 4.77
CA LYS A 67 16.36 -9.73 5.20
C LYS A 67 17.77 -10.32 5.11
N VAL A 68 18.50 -10.02 4.04
CA VAL A 68 19.91 -10.45 3.87
C VAL A 68 20.79 -9.83 4.96
N ARG A 69 20.71 -8.51 5.16
CA ARG A 69 21.47 -7.83 6.22
C ARG A 69 21.17 -8.35 7.61
N LEU A 70 19.90 -8.61 7.92
CA LEU A 70 19.50 -9.18 9.21
C LEU A 70 20.09 -10.57 9.42
N HIS A 71 20.20 -11.38 8.37
CA HIS A 71 20.87 -12.66 8.44
C HIS A 71 22.37 -12.49 8.72
N ASP A 72 23.05 -11.62 7.98
CA ASP A 72 24.50 -11.40 8.13
C ASP A 72 24.85 -10.87 9.53
N LEU A 73 24.06 -9.92 10.06
CA LEU A 73 24.23 -9.41 11.42
C LEU A 73 24.05 -10.51 12.47
N LYS A 74 23.07 -11.40 12.31
CA LYS A 74 22.86 -12.53 13.24
C LYS A 74 24.02 -13.52 13.21
N VAL A 75 24.60 -13.78 12.03
CA VAL A 75 25.78 -14.65 11.91
C VAL A 75 26.99 -14.03 12.60
N GLN A 76 27.23 -12.73 12.41
CA GLN A 76 28.34 -12.03 13.07
C GLN A 76 28.21 -12.02 14.59
N MET A 77 27.00 -11.77 15.12
CA MET A 77 26.72 -11.82 16.56
C MET A 77 27.09 -13.18 17.17
N LYS A 78 26.66 -14.28 16.55
CA LYS A 78 26.98 -15.64 17.03
C LYS A 78 28.49 -15.92 17.05
N THR A 79 29.21 -15.47 16.03
CA THR A 79 30.67 -15.64 15.95
C THR A 79 31.39 -14.84 17.03
N LEU A 80 30.91 -13.63 17.34
CA LEU A 80 31.49 -12.79 18.40
C LEU A 80 31.21 -13.34 19.80
N GLU A 81 30.00 -13.84 20.05
CA GLU A 81 29.63 -14.54 21.30
C GLU A 81 30.51 -15.78 21.51
N HIS A 82 30.75 -16.57 20.46
CA HIS A 82 31.62 -17.74 20.59
C HIS A 82 33.07 -17.36 20.94
N LYS A 83 33.60 -16.28 20.36
CA LYS A 83 34.96 -15.78 20.62
C LYS A 83 35.16 -15.15 22.00
N THR A 84 34.08 -14.77 22.71
CA THR A 84 34.16 -14.18 24.05
C THR A 84 34.01 -15.21 25.17
N HIS A 85 33.66 -16.45 24.82
CA HIS A 85 33.53 -17.58 25.74
C HIS A 85 34.69 -18.60 25.67
N GLU A 86 35.64 -18.42 24.73
CA GLU A 86 36.97 -19.05 24.74
C GLU A 86 37.99 -18.14 25.43
#